data_AF-A0A8S0G678-F1
#
_entry.id   AF-A0A8S0G678-F1
#
_cell.length_a   1.000
_cell.length_b   1.000
_cell.length_c   1.000
_cell.angle_alpha   90.00
_cell.angle_beta   90.00
_cell.angle_gamma   90.00
#
_symmetry.space_group_name_H-M   'P 1'
#
loop_
_entity.id
_entity.type
_entity.pdbx_description
1 polymer ?
#
loop_
_entity_poly.entity_id
_entity_poly.type
_entity_poly.pdbx_seq_one_letter_code
_entity_poly.pdbx_strand_id
1 'polypeptide(L)'
;MYSRGFGETNTTLNITGYRYATRGYYDFDELQQIQSGFVDEKNINSYHQRSRISTTISQDLQDWGQLYLSASKDQYWDTADGYNLSASYSLPFRYISAMLSLGYNKSPYYHEADKSLFLSVSVPLNSLLNGNNLFLTTQYHYE
;
A
#
# COMPACT_ATOMS: atom_id res chain seq x y z
N MET A 1 -12.45 -9.57 8.57
CA MET A 1 -11.79 -8.27 8.87
C MET A 1 -11.82 -8.07 10.38
N TYR A 2 -10.72 -7.61 10.95
CA TYR A 2 -10.55 -7.31 12.37
C TYR A 2 -10.06 -5.87 12.51
N SER A 3 -10.64 -5.11 13.44
CA SER A 3 -10.23 -3.74 13.72
C SER A 3 -10.27 -3.54 15.23
N ARG A 4 -9.19 -2.99 15.80
CA ARG A 4 -9.10 -2.66 17.22
C ARG A 4 -8.40 -1.34 17.42
N GLY A 5 -9.06 -0.43 18.13
CA GLY A 5 -8.46 0.79 18.66
C GLY A 5 -7.95 0.59 20.08
N PHE A 6 -6.78 1.13 20.37
CA PHE A 6 -6.20 1.28 21.70
C PHE A 6 -6.32 2.75 22.08
N GLY A 7 -7.31 3.07 22.92
CA GLY A 7 -7.61 4.46 23.30
C GLY A 7 -6.50 5.12 24.14
N GLU A 8 -5.75 4.34 24.91
CA GLU A 8 -4.64 4.88 25.73
C GLU A 8 -3.50 5.47 24.90
N THR A 9 -3.25 4.92 23.71
CA THR A 9 -2.18 5.34 22.81
C THR A 9 -2.70 5.93 21.50
N ASN A 10 -4.01 6.20 21.40
CA ASN A 10 -4.71 6.61 20.18
C ASN A 10 -4.27 5.82 18.93
N THR A 11 -4.06 4.51 19.08
CA THR A 11 -3.56 3.64 18.01
C THR A 11 -4.69 2.79 17.46
N THR A 12 -4.86 2.75 16.15
CA THR A 12 -5.83 1.89 15.46
C THR A 12 -5.10 0.83 14.67
N LEU A 13 -5.39 -0.43 14.95
CA LEU A 13 -4.90 -1.59 14.21
C LEU A 13 -6.05 -2.19 13.39
N ASN A 14 -5.88 -2.27 12.08
CA ASN A 14 -6.79 -2.92 11.15
C ASN A 14 -6.08 -4.10 10.49
N ILE A 15 -6.71 -5.27 10.52
CA ILE A 15 -6.22 -6.48 9.85
C ILE A 15 -7.35 -7.03 8.97
N THR A 16 -7.10 -7.08 7.67
CA THR A 16 -8.01 -7.64 6.68
C THR A 16 -7.33 -8.82 6.00
N GLY A 17 -7.80 -10.02 6.32
CA GLY A 17 -7.46 -11.24 5.59
C GLY A 17 -8.63 -11.66 4.73
N TYR A 18 -8.36 -11.99 3.47
CA TYR A 18 -9.32 -12.55 2.54
C TYR A 18 -8.66 -13.67 1.72
N ARG A 19 -9.43 -14.75 1.48
CA ARG A 19 -9.02 -15.92 0.72
C ARG A 19 -9.88 -16.01 -0.53
N TYR A 20 -9.26 -15.87 -1.70
CA TYR A 20 -9.97 -15.64 -2.97
C TYR A 20 -10.74 -16.87 -3.46
N ALA A 21 -10.11 -18.04 -3.64
CA ALA A 21 -10.82 -19.31 -3.94
C ALA A 21 -9.85 -20.51 -4.02
N THR A 22 -10.42 -21.72 -4.04
CA THR A 22 -9.75 -23.01 -4.25
C THR A 22 -9.25 -23.21 -5.69
N ARG A 23 -8.17 -23.99 -5.85
CA ARG A 23 -7.58 -24.39 -7.14
C ARG A 23 -8.65 -24.97 -8.09
N GLY A 24 -8.74 -24.46 -9.32
CA GLY A 24 -9.57 -25.04 -10.40
C GLY A 24 -10.91 -24.36 -10.73
N TYR A 25 -11.13 -23.11 -10.30
CA TYR A 25 -12.26 -22.30 -10.79
C TYR A 25 -11.77 -21.39 -11.92
N TYR A 26 -12.36 -21.55 -13.10
CA TYR A 26 -12.07 -20.73 -14.27
C TYR A 26 -13.35 -20.03 -14.72
N ASP A 27 -13.27 -18.73 -14.99
CA ASP A 27 -14.38 -18.01 -15.62
C ASP A 27 -14.51 -18.43 -17.10
N PHE A 28 -15.70 -18.25 -17.67
CA PHE A 28 -15.99 -18.68 -19.05
C PHE A 28 -15.00 -18.10 -20.08
N ASP A 29 -14.59 -16.84 -19.89
CA ASP A 29 -13.60 -16.18 -20.74
C ASP A 29 -12.20 -16.80 -20.63
N GLU A 30 -11.80 -17.28 -19.45
CA GLU A 30 -10.52 -17.95 -19.23
C GLU A 30 -10.51 -19.33 -19.92
N LEU A 31 -11.59 -20.10 -19.79
CA LEU A 31 -11.73 -21.38 -20.48
C LEU A 31 -11.70 -21.21 -22.00
N GLN A 32 -12.34 -20.17 -22.53
CA GLN A 32 -12.33 -19.89 -23.96
C GLN A 32 -10.94 -19.49 -24.46
N GLN A 33 -10.14 -18.78 -23.67
CA GLN A 33 -8.74 -18.44 -23.99
C GLN A 33 -7.81 -19.66 -23.95
N ILE A 34 -8.00 -20.58 -23.00
CA ILE A 34 -7.27 -21.87 -22.96
C ILE A 34 -7.63 -22.71 -24.18
N GLN A 35 -8.92 -22.85 -24.47
CA GLN A 35 -9.43 -23.72 -25.54
C GLN A 35 -9.08 -23.21 -26.94
N SER A 36 -8.94 -21.89 -27.10
CA SER A 36 -8.50 -21.26 -28.34
C SER A 36 -6.97 -21.23 -28.51
N GLY A 37 -6.21 -21.70 -27.51
CA GLY A 37 -4.74 -21.80 -27.56
C GLY A 37 -4.01 -20.46 -27.49
N PHE A 38 -4.72 -19.36 -27.19
CA PHE A 38 -4.12 -18.03 -27.05
C PHE A 38 -3.33 -17.89 -25.74
N VAL A 39 -3.70 -18.62 -24.69
CA VAL A 39 -3.04 -18.60 -23.40
C VAL A 39 -2.87 -20.03 -22.88
N ASP A 40 -1.64 -20.39 -22.53
CA ASP A 40 -1.32 -21.71 -21.96
C ASP A 40 -1.94 -21.86 -20.56
N GLU A 41 -2.45 -23.03 -20.19
CA GLU A 41 -3.13 -23.27 -18.90
C GLU A 41 -2.24 -22.88 -17.71
N LYS A 42 -0.92 -23.02 -17.86
CA LYS A 42 0.09 -22.56 -16.89
C LYS A 42 0.12 -21.05 -16.68
N ASN A 43 -0.12 -20.25 -17.71
CA ASN A 43 -0.12 -18.79 -17.60
C ASN A 43 -1.32 -18.30 -16.79
N ILE A 44 -2.52 -18.84 -17.05
CA ILE A 44 -3.73 -18.48 -16.31
C ILE A 44 -3.63 -18.94 -14.86
N ASN A 45 -3.13 -20.16 -14.62
CA ASN A 45 -2.98 -20.70 -13.27
C ASN A 45 -2.02 -19.83 -12.39
N SER A 46 -1.08 -19.11 -13.00
CA SER A 46 -0.16 -18.17 -12.34
C SER A 46 -0.83 -16.89 -11.81
N TYR A 47 -2.02 -16.53 -12.33
CA TYR A 47 -2.76 -15.34 -11.89
C TYR A 47 -3.75 -15.60 -10.75
N HIS A 48 -3.93 -16.85 -10.31
CA HIS A 48 -4.87 -17.15 -9.21
C HIS A 48 -4.26 -16.75 -7.86
N GLN A 49 -4.61 -15.56 -7.41
CA GLN A 49 -4.33 -15.09 -6.06
C GLN A 49 -5.04 -16.02 -5.06
N ARG A 50 -4.24 -16.71 -4.25
CA ARG A 50 -4.70 -17.69 -3.24
C ARG A 50 -5.29 -17.00 -2.02
N SER A 51 -4.59 -16.00 -1.52
CA SER A 51 -4.97 -15.26 -0.33
C SER A 51 -4.23 -13.93 -0.24
N ARG A 52 -4.88 -12.96 0.38
CA ARG A 52 -4.30 -11.67 0.75
C ARG A 52 -4.48 -11.44 2.23
N ILE A 53 -3.41 -11.03 2.89
CA ILE A 53 -3.47 -10.45 4.23
C ILE A 53 -2.93 -9.03 4.17
N SER A 54 -3.71 -8.08 4.66
CA SER A 54 -3.37 -6.66 4.76
C SER A 54 -3.51 -6.22 6.20
N THR A 55 -2.51 -5.51 6.71
CA THR A 55 -2.46 -4.96 8.05
C THR A 55 -2.14 -3.48 7.96
N THR A 56 -2.89 -2.66 8.67
CA THR A 56 -2.71 -1.22 8.73
C THR A 56 -2.69 -0.78 10.18
N ILE A 57 -1.72 0.05 10.55
CA ILE A 57 -1.56 0.65 11.87
C ILE A 57 -1.56 2.16 11.68
N SER A 58 -2.48 2.84 12.34
CA SER A 58 -2.55 4.29 12.40
C SER A 58 -2.36 4.72 13.86
N GLN A 59 -1.29 5.43 14.17
CA GLN A 59 -1.01 5.94 15.50
C GLN A 59 -1.02 7.46 15.49
N ASP A 60 -1.93 8.04 16.27
CA ASP A 60 -1.96 9.49 16.49
C ASP A 60 -1.12 9.84 17.73
N LEU A 61 -0.05 10.59 17.52
CA LEU A 61 0.87 11.07 18.55
C LEU A 61 0.58 12.52 18.95
N GLN A 62 -0.63 13.02 18.67
CA GLN A 62 -1.08 14.37 19.02
C GLN A 62 -0.14 15.45 18.46
N ASP A 63 0.55 16.18 19.34
CA ASP A 63 1.48 17.26 18.98
C ASP A 63 2.70 16.78 18.19
N TRP A 64 3.02 15.49 18.27
CA TRP A 64 4.15 14.90 17.54
C TRP A 64 3.75 14.47 16.13
N GLY A 65 2.45 14.43 15.83
CA GLY A 65 1.92 14.11 14.51
C GLY A 65 1.31 12.72 14.39
N GLN A 66 1.26 12.18 13.18
CA GLN A 66 0.61 10.89 12.92
C GLN A 66 1.53 9.95 12.16
N LEU A 67 1.54 8.70 12.59
CA LEU A 67 2.27 7.61 11.97
C LEU A 67 1.29 6.62 11.36
N TYR A 68 1.54 6.24 10.11
CA TYR A 68 0.75 5.30 9.36
C TYR A 68 1.67 4.21 8.81
N LEU A 69 1.38 2.95 9.12
CA LEU A 69 2.08 1.80 8.58
C LEU A 69 1.06 0.91 7.90
N SER A 70 1.36 0.45 6.70
CA SER A 70 0.53 -0.50 5.97
C SER A 70 1.41 -1.58 5.38
N ALA A 71 1.06 -2.84 5.61
CA ALA A 71 1.75 -3.99 5.07
C ALA A 71 0.72 -4.94 4.48
N SER A 72 0.98 -5.48 3.29
CA SER A 72 0.18 -6.55 2.73
C SER A 72 1.05 -7.59 2.07
N LYS A 73 0.56 -8.83 2.15
CA LYS A 73 1.17 -10.00 1.55
C LYS A 73 0.12 -10.70 0.70
N ASP A 74 0.45 -10.85 -0.57
CA ASP A 74 -0.35 -11.52 -1.58
C ASP A 74 0.31 -12.87 -1.87
N GLN A 75 -0.46 -13.95 -1.74
CA GLN A 75 0.02 -15.30 -2.03
C GLN A 75 -0.63 -15.82 -3.30
N TYR A 76 0.16 -16.49 -4.12
CA TYR A 76 -0.27 -17.10 -5.38
C TYR A 76 -0.02 -18.62 -5.32
N TRP A 77 -0.69 -19.39 -6.18
CA TRP A 77 -0.52 -20.85 -6.19
C TRP A 77 0.78 -21.29 -6.88
N ASP A 78 1.12 -20.65 -7.99
CA ASP A 78 2.21 -21.08 -8.88
C ASP A 78 3.27 -19.99 -9.12
N THR A 79 3.27 -18.93 -8.30
CA THR A 79 4.26 -17.83 -8.38
C THR A 79 4.69 -17.40 -6.98
N ALA A 80 5.80 -16.66 -6.90
CA ALA A 80 6.28 -16.07 -5.66
C ALA A 80 5.21 -15.21 -4.97
N ASP A 81 5.36 -14.98 -3.66
CA ASP A 81 4.48 -14.08 -2.93
C ASP A 81 4.76 -12.61 -3.32
N GLY A 82 3.70 -11.81 -3.44
CA GLY A 82 3.77 -10.35 -3.54
C GLY A 82 3.81 -9.69 -2.17
N TYR A 83 4.57 -8.60 -2.04
CA TYR A 83 4.68 -7.83 -0.80
C TYR A 83 4.50 -6.35 -1.08
N ASN A 84 3.70 -5.67 -0.27
CA ASN A 84 3.57 -4.23 -0.32
C ASN A 84 3.65 -3.66 1.10
N LEU A 85 4.63 -2.82 1.35
CA LEU A 85 4.86 -2.14 2.62
C LEU A 85 4.89 -0.65 2.36
N SER A 86 4.14 0.12 3.13
CA SER A 86 4.23 1.57 3.14
C SER A 86 4.26 2.09 4.56
N ALA A 87 5.05 3.13 4.77
CA ALA A 87 5.21 3.80 6.04
C ALA A 87 5.17 5.31 5.80
N SER A 88 4.26 6.00 6.46
CA SER A 88 4.07 7.44 6.33
C SER A 88 4.09 8.09 7.70
N TYR A 89 4.73 9.25 7.79
CA TYR A 89 4.79 10.04 8.99
C TYR A 89 4.48 11.50 8.66
N SER A 90 3.46 12.05 9.30
CA SER A 90 3.06 13.44 9.14
C SER A 90 3.37 14.23 10.40
N LEU A 91 4.03 15.37 10.22
CA LEU A 91 4.42 16.32 11.26
C LEU A 91 3.55 17.58 11.11
N PRO A 92 2.61 17.82 12.05
CA PRO A 92 1.86 19.06 12.10
C PRO A 92 2.67 20.10 12.87
N PHE A 93 3.36 21.01 12.17
CA PHE A 93 3.81 22.25 12.79
C PHE A 93 2.69 23.29 12.71
N ARG A 94 2.67 24.20 13.69
CA ARG A 94 1.65 25.26 13.82
C ARG A 94 1.41 26.09 12.54
N TYR A 95 2.40 26.18 11.66
CA TYR A 95 2.35 26.95 10.41
C TYR A 95 2.83 26.17 9.17
N ILE A 96 3.26 24.92 9.32
CA ILE A 96 3.83 24.09 8.24
C ILE A 96 3.38 22.65 8.46
N SER A 97 2.97 21.94 7.42
CA SER A 97 2.82 20.49 7.49
C SER A 97 3.89 19.82 6.67
N ALA A 98 4.51 18.78 7.21
CA ALA A 98 5.46 17.94 6.49
C ALA A 98 4.99 16.50 6.53
N MET A 99 5.17 15.77 5.43
CA MET A 99 4.85 14.35 5.33
C MET A 99 6.02 13.63 4.68
N LEU A 100 6.51 12.61 5.36
CA LEU A 100 7.47 11.65 4.82
C LEU A 100 6.72 10.36 4.54
N SER A 101 6.97 9.71 3.41
CA SER A 101 6.41 8.41 3.08
C SER A 101 7.43 7.53 2.39
N LEU A 102 7.45 6.27 2.78
CA LEU A 102 8.29 5.21 2.25
C LEU A 102 7.38 4.15 1.68
N GLY A 103 7.71 3.64 0.50
CA GLY A 103 7.06 2.53 -0.15
C GLY A 103 8.06 1.45 -0.49
N TYR A 104 7.66 0.20 -0.32
CA TYR A 104 8.37 -0.98 -0.78
C TYR A 104 7.34 -1.90 -1.42
N ASN A 105 7.47 -2.14 -2.72
CA ASN A 105 6.62 -3.04 -3.46
C ASN A 105 7.48 -4.12 -4.10
N LYS A 106 7.17 -5.38 -3.80
CA LYS A 106 7.74 -6.52 -4.50
C LYS A 106 6.62 -7.24 -5.21
N SER A 107 6.63 -7.13 -6.54
CA SER A 107 5.74 -7.89 -7.39
C SER A 107 6.24 -9.33 -7.54
N PRO A 108 5.34 -10.32 -7.64
CA PRO A 108 5.71 -11.72 -7.87
C PRO A 108 6.34 -11.97 -9.26
N TYR A 109 6.16 -11.04 -10.21
CA TYR A 109 6.68 -11.13 -11.58
C TYR A 109 8.06 -10.51 -11.78
N TYR A 110 8.45 -9.57 -10.92
CA TYR A 110 9.74 -8.87 -11.00
C TYR A 110 10.67 -9.39 -9.90
N HIS A 111 11.95 -9.63 -10.24
CA HIS A 111 12.94 -10.08 -9.26
C HIS A 111 13.30 -8.98 -8.25
N GLU A 112 13.27 -7.74 -8.72
CA GLU A 112 13.62 -6.55 -7.97
C GLU A 112 12.38 -5.96 -7.29
N ALA A 113 12.64 -5.17 -6.24
CA ALA A 113 11.58 -4.62 -5.42
C ALA A 113 11.66 -3.11 -5.44
N ASP A 114 10.60 -2.49 -5.94
CA ASP A 114 10.48 -1.06 -6.10
C ASP A 114 10.46 -0.39 -4.73
N LYS A 115 11.37 0.55 -4.54
CA LYS A 115 11.44 1.39 -3.34
C LYS A 115 11.10 2.82 -3.72
N SER A 116 10.21 3.44 -2.96
CA SER A 116 9.86 4.85 -3.15
C SER A 116 10.02 5.62 -1.86
N LEU A 117 10.49 6.85 -2.00
CA LEU A 117 10.61 7.84 -0.95
C LEU A 117 9.86 9.09 -1.42
N PHE A 118 8.94 9.56 -0.59
CA PHE A 118 8.14 10.74 -0.86
C PHE A 118 8.25 11.69 0.31
N LEU A 119 8.55 12.95 0.03
CA LEU A 119 8.60 14.03 1.02
C LEU A 119 7.76 15.19 0.51
N SER A 120 6.79 15.62 1.30
CA SER A 120 5.94 16.76 0.99
C SER A 120 5.96 17.76 2.14
N VAL A 121 6.07 19.04 1.82
CA VAL A 121 6.05 20.15 2.76
C VAL A 121 5.07 21.20 2.25
N SER A 122 4.12 21.58 3.10
CA SER A 122 3.11 22.60 2.82
C SER A 122 3.24 23.75 3.81
N VAL A 123 3.31 24.98 3.28
CA VAL A 123 3.42 26.21 4.07
C VAL A 123 2.23 27.12 3.73
N PRO A 124 1.22 27.23 4.61
CA PRO A 124 0.20 28.27 4.52
C PRO A 124 0.82 29.64 4.86
N LEU A 125 1.15 30.44 3.84
CA LEU A 125 1.79 31.77 3.99
C LEU A 125 0.81 32.89 4.35
N ASN A 126 -0.30 32.56 5.00
CA ASN A 126 -1.37 33.51 5.32
C ASN A 126 -0.90 34.65 6.26
N SER A 127 0.25 34.51 6.92
CA SER A 127 0.87 35.56 7.75
C SER A 127 1.98 36.36 7.06
N LEU A 128 2.41 36.01 5.85
CA LEU A 128 3.62 36.56 5.20
C LEU A 128 3.32 37.28 3.87
N LEU A 129 2.39 36.78 3.06
CA LEU A 129 2.04 37.34 1.75
C LEU A 129 0.54 37.14 1.51
N ASN A 130 -0.20 38.23 1.30
CA ASN A 130 -1.64 38.27 1.01
C ASN A 130 -2.19 37.04 0.24
N GLY A 131 -2.65 36.03 0.96
CA GLY A 131 -3.66 35.06 0.51
C GLY A 131 -3.24 33.77 -0.20
N ASN A 132 -1.95 33.43 -0.35
CA ASN A 132 -1.53 32.26 -1.15
C ASN A 132 -0.89 31.13 -0.31
N ASN A 133 -1.32 29.89 -0.54
CA ASN A 133 -0.69 28.69 0.03
C ASN A 133 0.40 28.17 -0.92
N LEU A 134 1.60 27.90 -0.40
CA LEU A 134 2.70 27.31 -1.17
C LEU A 134 2.91 25.85 -0.75
N PHE A 135 3.02 24.96 -1.73
CA PHE A 135 3.27 23.53 -1.52
C PHE A 135 4.53 23.12 -2.28
N LEU A 136 5.44 22.41 -1.61
CA LEU A 136 6.63 21.82 -2.22
C LEU A 136 6.60 20.31 -1.97
N THR A 137 6.66 19.53 -3.04
CA THR A 137 6.67 18.06 -2.96
C THR A 137 7.83 17.52 -3.76
N THR A 138 8.56 16.57 -3.20
CA THR A 138 9.63 15.83 -3.86
C THR A 138 9.38 14.33 -3.73
N GLN A 139 9.62 13.61 -4.81
CA GLN A 139 9.42 12.17 -4.88
C GLN A 139 10.62 11.53 -5.56
N TYR A 140 11.17 10.50 -4.93
CA TYR A 140 12.32 9.76 -5.40
C TYR A 140 11.96 8.27 -5.50
N HIS A 141 12.32 7.66 -6.63
CA HIS A 141 12.09 6.25 -6.92
C HIS A 141 13.43 5.55 -7.06
N TYR A 142 13.55 4.35 -6.50
CA TYR A 142 14.71 3.50 -6.58
C TYR A 142 14.26 2.09 -6.97
N GLU A 143 14.83 1.57 -8.06
CA GLU A 143 14.62 0.20 -8.58
C GLU A 143 15.64 -0.77 -7.96
#